data_AF-A0A6G3XSY5-F1
#
_entry.id   AF-A0A6G3XSY5-F1
#
_cell.length_a   1.000
_cell.length_b   1.000
_cell.length_c   1.000
_cell.angle_alpha   90.00
_cell.angle_beta   90.00
_cell.angle_gamma   90.00
#
_symmetry.space_group_name_H-M   'P 1'
#
loop_
_entity.id
_entity.type
_entity.pdbx_description
1 polymer ?
#
loop_
_entity_poly.entity_id
_entity_poly.type
_entity_poly.pdbx_seq_one_letter_code
_entity_poly.pdbx_strand_id
1 'polypeptide(L)'
;LTERSPSAVADRIKVPSLLLQGQSDSLFPLGQADAMQKAISANGAPVAVDWIAGGHDGGDNETGRVEGRVGSWFDRYLKEDTGAGTGPAFRVSRTGGVDS
;
A
#
# COMPACT_ATOMS: atom_id res chain seq x y z
N LEU A 1 2.63 25.78 0.08
CA LEU A 1 3.17 24.41 0.20
C LEU A 1 2.08 23.35 0.07
N THR A 2 0.96 23.46 0.79
CA THR A 2 -0.16 22.51 0.72
C THR A 2 -0.68 22.25 -0.70
N GLU A 3 -0.79 23.28 -1.54
CA GLU A 3 -1.23 23.15 -2.95
C GLU A 3 -0.38 22.20 -3.81
N ARG A 4 0.84 21.88 -3.38
CA ARG A 4 1.74 20.93 -4.06
C ARG A 4 1.75 19.54 -3.42
N SER A 5 1.02 19.37 -2.30
CA SER A 5 0.90 18.09 -1.61
C SER A 5 -0.25 17.27 -2.19
N PRO A 6 -0.11 15.94 -2.31
CA PRO A 6 -1.24 15.06 -2.61
C PRO A 6 -2.43 15.22 -1.66
N SER A 7 -2.19 15.67 -0.41
CA SER A 7 -3.26 15.96 0.55
C SER A 7 -4.26 17.00 0.06
N ALA A 8 -3.86 17.94 -0.81
CA ALA A 8 -4.75 18.95 -1.37
C ALA A 8 -5.77 18.40 -2.38
N VAL A 9 -5.60 17.15 -2.80
CA VAL A 9 -6.48 16.50 -3.79
C VAL A 9 -6.98 15.13 -3.36
N ALA A 10 -6.58 14.67 -2.18
CA ALA A 10 -6.85 13.32 -1.71
C ALA A 10 -8.36 13.04 -1.52
N ASP A 11 -9.15 14.07 -1.20
CA ASP A 11 -10.62 14.05 -1.06
C ASP A 11 -11.35 13.76 -2.39
N ARG A 12 -10.65 13.90 -3.53
CA ARG A 12 -11.19 13.60 -4.87
C ARG A 12 -10.87 12.19 -5.35
N ILE A 13 -10.05 11.44 -4.62
CA ILE A 13 -9.66 10.08 -4.99
C ILE A 13 -10.76 9.11 -4.55
N LYS A 14 -11.55 8.62 -5.52
CA LYS A 14 -12.69 7.72 -5.29
C LYS A 14 -12.47 6.31 -5.84
N VAL A 15 -11.27 6.01 -6.31
CA VAL A 15 -10.94 4.75 -6.98
C VAL A 15 -10.24 3.78 -6.01
N PRO A 16 -10.40 2.45 -6.22
CA PRO A 16 -9.68 1.45 -5.44
C PRO A 16 -8.17 1.71 -5.45
N SER A 17 -7.55 1.74 -4.28
CA SER A 17 -6.14 2.06 -4.12
C SER A 17 -5.39 1.00 -3.31
N LEU A 18 -4.28 0.50 -3.85
CA LEU A 18 -3.31 -0.33 -3.14
C LEU A 18 -2.09 0.52 -2.79
N LEU A 19 -1.79 0.66 -1.50
CA LEU A 19 -0.64 1.40 -0.99
C LEU A 19 0.45 0.41 -0.55
N LEU A 20 1.62 0.52 -1.16
CA LEU A 20 2.81 -0.25 -0.81
C LEU A 20 3.81 0.69 -0.19
N GLN A 21 4.26 0.41 1.03
CA GLN A 21 5.14 1.30 1.77
C GLN A 21 6.30 0.53 2.38
N GLY A 22 7.52 1.01 2.14
CA GLY A 22 8.72 0.45 2.74
C GLY A 22 8.82 0.78 4.22
N GLN A 23 9.10 -0.23 5.05
CA GLN A 23 9.39 -0.07 6.48
C GLN A 23 10.78 0.55 6.72
N SER A 24 11.73 0.32 5.80
CA SER A 24 13.10 0.84 5.84
C SER A 24 13.24 2.09 4.94
N ASP A 25 12.30 3.03 5.04
CA ASP A 25 12.25 4.24 4.23
C ASP A 25 12.27 5.52 5.09
N SER A 26 13.45 6.13 5.20
CA SER A 26 13.66 7.39 5.92
C SER A 26 13.20 8.63 5.14
N LEU A 27 13.11 8.55 3.81
CA LEU A 27 12.69 9.68 2.96
C LEU A 27 11.18 9.88 3.00
N PHE A 28 10.43 8.78 3.03
CA PHE A 28 8.97 8.76 3.08
C PHE A 28 8.51 7.76 4.15
N PRO A 29 8.43 8.19 5.43
CA PRO A 29 8.08 7.30 6.53
C PRO A 29 6.69 6.68 6.40
N LEU A 30 6.44 5.58 7.11
CA LEU A 30 5.17 4.84 7.15
C LEU A 30 3.92 5.73 7.35
N GLY A 31 4.07 6.84 8.07
CA GLY A 31 3.02 7.82 8.30
C GLY A 31 2.45 8.46 7.01
N GLN A 32 3.21 8.50 5.92
CA GLN A 32 2.70 8.98 4.62
C GLN A 32 1.64 8.03 4.05
N ALA A 33 1.89 6.71 4.08
CA ALA A 33 0.92 5.71 3.65
C ALA A 33 -0.31 5.67 4.56
N ASP A 34 -0.14 5.85 5.88
CA ASP A 34 -1.25 5.97 6.82
C ASP A 34 -2.13 7.21 6.53
N ALA A 35 -1.50 8.37 6.27
CA ALA A 35 -2.22 9.60 5.91
C ALA A 35 -3.00 9.44 4.59
N MET A 36 -2.39 8.83 3.57
CA MET A 36 -3.05 8.51 2.30
C MET A 36 -4.22 7.55 2.49
N GLN A 37 -4.02 6.47 3.27
CA GLN A 37 -5.07 5.49 3.54
C GLN A 37 -6.29 6.15 4.16
N LYS A 38 -6.10 6.97 5.20
CA LYS A 38 -7.19 7.70 5.88
C LYS A 38 -7.91 8.64 4.93
N ALA A 39 -7.17 9.44 4.17
CA ALA A 39 -7.74 10.43 3.26
C ALA A 39 -8.55 9.79 2.13
N ILE A 40 -8.03 8.72 1.50
CA ILE A 40 -8.72 8.05 0.39
C ILE A 40 -9.92 7.23 0.90
N SER A 41 -9.77 6.53 2.03
CA SER A 41 -10.87 5.72 2.60
C SER A 41 -12.04 6.59 3.05
N ALA A 42 -11.79 7.83 3.50
CA ALA A 42 -12.84 8.78 3.84
C ALA A 42 -13.78 9.13 2.67
N ASN A 43 -13.34 8.89 1.43
CA ASN A 43 -14.14 9.11 0.22
C ASN A 43 -15.03 7.89 -0.14
N GLY A 44 -14.98 6.81 0.65
CA GLY A 44 -15.68 5.55 0.38
C GLY A 44 -14.97 4.62 -0.62
N ALA A 45 -13.73 4.95 -1.01
CA ALA A 45 -12.94 4.10 -1.89
C ALA A 45 -12.37 2.88 -1.14
N PRO A 46 -12.36 1.68 -1.75
CA PRO A 46 -11.63 0.54 -1.20
C PRO A 46 -10.13 0.84 -1.15
N VAL A 47 -9.51 0.70 0.03
CA VAL A 47 -8.07 0.86 0.19
C VAL A 47 -7.47 -0.36 0.85
N ALA A 48 -6.34 -0.83 0.33
CA ALA A 48 -5.50 -1.81 0.99
C ALA A 48 -4.07 -1.27 1.18
N VAL A 49 -3.43 -1.66 2.28
CA VAL A 49 -2.06 -1.25 2.62
C VAL A 49 -1.20 -2.48 2.86
N ASP A 50 0.01 -2.48 2.30
CA ASP A 50 1.04 -3.49 2.53
C ASP A 50 2.35 -2.79 2.92
N TRP A 51 2.79 -3.01 4.17
CA TRP A 51 4.09 -2.58 4.63
C TRP A 51 5.12 -3.65 4.31
N ILE A 52 6.03 -3.31 3.39
CA ILE A 52 7.05 -4.21 2.88
C ILE A 52 8.36 -4.04 3.67
N ALA A 53 9.19 -5.07 3.74
CA ALA A 53 10.46 -5.05 4.47
C ALA A 53 11.45 -4.00 3.95
N GLY A 54 11.42 -3.75 2.63
CA GLY A 54 12.28 -2.82 1.93
C GLY A 54 12.03 -1.33 2.25
N GLY A 55 12.64 -0.45 1.45
CA GLY A 55 12.51 1.01 1.49
C GLY A 55 13.74 1.69 0.89
N HIS A 56 13.79 3.03 0.95
CA HIS A 56 14.92 3.79 0.40
C HIS A 56 16.27 3.52 1.10
N ASP A 57 16.24 2.93 2.30
CA ASP A 57 17.43 2.61 3.08
C ASP A 57 17.84 1.13 2.96
N GLY A 58 17.12 0.32 2.18
CA GLY A 58 17.38 -1.11 1.99
C GLY A 58 16.28 -2.01 2.58
N GLY A 59 16.63 -3.25 2.94
CA GLY A 59 15.71 -4.26 3.48
C GLY A 59 15.53 -5.48 2.57
N ASP A 60 14.79 -6.49 3.05
CA ASP A 60 14.61 -7.75 2.33
C ASP A 60 13.84 -7.54 1.01
N ASN A 61 14.28 -8.23 -0.04
CA ASN A 61 13.62 -8.19 -1.35
C ASN A 61 12.34 -9.04 -1.32
N GLU A 62 11.22 -8.41 -1.63
CA GLU A 62 9.90 -9.03 -1.70
C GLU A 62 9.24 -8.92 -3.10
N THR A 63 10.02 -8.69 -4.16
CA THR A 63 9.53 -8.37 -5.51
C THR A 63 8.44 -9.33 -5.98
N GLY A 64 8.67 -10.64 -5.96
CA GLY A 64 7.68 -11.61 -6.44
C GLY A 64 6.36 -11.60 -5.63
N ARG A 65 6.44 -11.35 -4.31
CA ARG A 65 5.26 -11.24 -3.44
C ARG A 65 4.48 -9.96 -3.76
N VAL A 66 5.19 -8.85 -3.93
CA VAL A 66 4.60 -7.54 -4.25
C VAL A 66 3.95 -7.57 -5.63
N GLU A 67 4.65 -8.09 -6.63
CA GLU A 67 4.13 -8.24 -7.99
C GLU A 67 2.88 -9.13 -8.02
N GLY A 68 2.90 -10.27 -7.32
CA GLY A 68 1.72 -11.13 -7.20
C GLY A 68 0.53 -10.41 -6.58
N ARG A 69 0.76 -9.61 -5.53
CA ARG A 69 -0.30 -8.79 -4.90
C ARG A 69 -0.85 -7.72 -5.84
N VAL A 70 0.02 -7.04 -6.58
CA VAL A 70 -0.38 -6.05 -7.60
C VAL A 70 -1.20 -6.72 -8.71
N GLY A 71 -0.77 -7.90 -9.16
CA GLY A 71 -1.50 -8.72 -10.14
C GLY A 71 -2.92 -9.04 -9.67
N SER A 72 -3.07 -9.62 -8.47
CA SER A 72 -4.40 -9.93 -7.92
C SER A 72 -5.26 -8.68 -7.68
N TRP A 73 -4.66 -7.54 -7.36
CA TRP A 73 -5.38 -6.26 -7.26
C TRP A 73 -5.93 -5.82 -8.61
N PHE A 74 -5.13 -5.91 -9.66
CA PHE A 74 -5.59 -5.60 -11.02
C PHE A 74 -6.59 -6.61 -11.56
N ASP A 75 -6.45 -7.90 -11.26
CA ASP A 75 -7.48 -8.89 -11.59
C ASP A 75 -8.84 -8.48 -10.99
N ARG A 76 -8.85 -8.06 -9.72
CA ARG A 76 -10.08 -7.63 -9.04
C ARG A 76 -10.71 -6.37 -9.63
N TYR A 77 -9.92 -5.35 -9.96
CA TYR A 77 -10.45 -4.01 -10.26
C TYR A 77 -10.32 -3.57 -11.72
N LEU A 78 -9.44 -4.19 -12.51
CA LEU A 78 -9.30 -3.91 -13.94
C LEU A 78 -9.93 -5.00 -14.81
N LYS A 79 -9.87 -6.27 -14.39
CA LYS A 79 -10.61 -7.36 -15.06
C LYS A 79 -12.00 -7.58 -14.48
N GLU A 80 -12.35 -6.86 -13.42
CA GLU A 80 -13.63 -6.98 -12.70
C GLU A 80 -13.89 -8.40 -12.15
N ASP A 81 -12.84 -9.19 -11.90
CA ASP A 81 -12.96 -10.52 -11.34
C ASP A 81 -13.28 -10.44 -9.83
N THR A 82 -14.57 -10.57 -9.50
CA THR A 82 -15.02 -10.55 -8.09
C THR A 82 -14.54 -11.75 -7.26
N GLY A 83 -14.07 -12.82 -7.90
CA GLY A 83 -13.45 -13.98 -7.25
C GLY A 83 -11.97 -13.81 -6.94
N ALA A 84 -11.30 -12.81 -7.54
CA ALA A 84 -9.89 -12.54 -7.29
C ALA A 84 -9.67 -12.02 -5.86
N GLY A 85 -8.96 -12.81 -5.05
CA GLY A 85 -8.60 -12.44 -3.69
C GLY A 85 -7.50 -11.38 -3.66
N THR A 86 -7.80 -10.16 -3.23
CA THR A 86 -6.82 -9.06 -3.13
C THR A 86 -5.91 -9.13 -1.89
N GLY A 87 -6.09 -10.15 -1.06
CA GLY A 87 -5.48 -10.26 0.27
C GLY A 87 -6.14 -9.35 1.31
N PRO A 88 -5.57 -9.25 2.52
CA PRO A 88 -6.14 -8.47 3.61
C PRO A 88 -6.03 -6.96 3.36
N ALA A 89 -6.94 -6.19 3.96
CA ALA A 89 -6.93 -4.72 3.89
C ALA A 89 -5.65 -4.09 4.48
N PHE A 90 -5.04 -4.73 5.47
CA PHE A 90 -3.75 -4.35 6.01
C PHE A 90 -2.84 -5.57 6.14
N ARG A 91 -1.58 -5.46 5.72
CA ARG A 91 -0.53 -6.47 5.88
C ARG A 91 0.79 -5.78 6.23
N VAL A 92 1.62 -6.47 6.99
CA VAL A 92 3.00 -6.07 7.29
C VAL A 92 3.93 -7.27 7.13
N SER A 93 5.07 -7.05 6.48
CA SER A 93 6.17 -8.02 6.43
C SER A 93 6.99 -7.94 7.71
N ARG A 94 7.19 -9.07 8.37
CA ARG A 94 8.01 -9.13 9.58
C ARG A 94 9.48 -9.27 9.17
N THR A 95 10.27 -8.24 9.41
CA THR A 95 11.73 -8.27 9.30
C THR A 95 12.31 -8.89 10.57
N GLY A 96 12.50 -10.21 10.55
CA GLY A 96 13.16 -10.93 11.65
C GLY A 96 12.59 -12.32 11.92
N GLY A 97 13.37 -13.34 11.60
CA GLY A 97 13.31 -14.63 12.28
C GLY A 97 14.50 -14.71 13.24
N VAL A 98 14.23 -14.62 14.55
CA VAL A 98 15.10 -15.33 15.49
C VAL A 98 14.47 -16.71 15.59
N ASP A 99 15.07 -17.70 14.92
CA ASP A 99 14.84 -19.08 15.33
C ASP A 99 15.35 -19.18 16.77
N SER A 100 14.43 -19.36 17.71
CA SER A 100 14.74 -19.83 19.07
C SER A 100 14.47 -21.32 19.12
#